data_AF-A0A968P0Z7-F1
#
_entry.id   AF-A0A968P0Z7-F1
#
_cell.length_a   1.000
_cell.length_b   1.000
_cell.length_c   1.000
_cell.angle_alpha   90.00
_cell.angle_beta   90.00
_cell.angle_gamma   90.00
#
_symmetry.space_group_name_H-M   'P 1'
#
loop_
_entity.id
_entity.type
_entity.pdbx_description
1 polymer ?
#
loop_
_entity_poly.entity_id
_entity_poly.type
_entity_poly.pdbx_seq_one_letter_code
_entity_poly.pdbx_strand_id
1 'polypeptide(L)'
;MSSVKMTRLFAAAGYTSIEICQPDTPIHKALREQGLEARTVRARDYISPATTWTIRNWLKESGTRAVFLHSMRDIWLVTPALWGMPEIKLFGFARMFFKDVNKRDLMHTWMYSRLNKMIALSHIQKAIWPKCLPVPENKFIVIPNGVDTERFQPRPGATISESNGPSQRKISSSASSDASTARRAPRSSWKPRRKSLASSPVLASSWWAATPSEKKASTAKSATACTPSA
;
A
#
# COMPACT_ATOMS: atom_id res chain seq x y z
N MET A 1 -2.71 -2.93 -13.56
CA MET A 1 -1.59 -2.34 -14.30
C MET A 1 -0.36 -2.34 -13.40
N SER A 2 0.76 -2.94 -13.84
CA SER A 2 2.04 -2.88 -13.12
C SER A 2 2.60 -1.45 -13.18
N SER A 3 3.36 -1.02 -12.17
CA SER A 3 3.96 0.32 -12.19
C SER A 3 4.98 0.48 -13.31
N VAL A 4 5.82 -0.54 -13.52
CA VAL A 4 6.77 -0.62 -14.67
C VAL A 4 6.07 -0.41 -16.02
N LYS A 5 4.89 -1.02 -16.22
CA LYS A 5 4.11 -0.84 -17.45
C LYS A 5 3.62 0.60 -17.60
N MET A 6 3.22 1.24 -16.50
CA MET A 6 2.77 2.63 -16.50
C MET A 6 3.94 3.58 -16.83
N THR A 7 5.11 3.38 -16.23
CA THR A 7 6.34 4.13 -16.53
C THR A 7 6.70 4.03 -18.01
N ARG A 8 6.66 2.80 -18.57
CA ARG A 8 6.89 2.58 -20.00
C ARG A 8 5.89 3.32 -20.89
N LEU A 9 4.60 3.30 -20.53
CA LEU A 9 3.56 4.00 -21.29
C LEU A 9 3.74 5.53 -21.24
N PHE A 10 4.16 6.09 -20.11
CA PHE A 10 4.48 7.51 -20.02
C PHE A 10 5.69 7.88 -20.86
N ALA A 11 6.76 7.08 -20.79
CA ALA A 11 7.94 7.30 -21.63
C ALA A 11 7.59 7.22 -23.13
N ALA A 12 6.81 6.22 -23.54
CA ALA A 12 6.34 6.08 -24.92
C ALA A 12 5.45 7.27 -25.38
N ALA A 13 4.73 7.90 -24.46
CA ALA A 13 3.94 9.10 -24.72
C ALA A 13 4.74 10.41 -24.61
N GLY A 14 6.06 10.35 -24.42
CA GLY A 14 6.94 11.53 -24.35
C GLY A 14 6.98 12.23 -22.99
N TYR A 15 6.45 11.61 -21.94
CA TYR A 15 6.53 12.15 -20.57
C TYR A 15 7.76 11.62 -19.84
N THR A 16 8.50 12.52 -19.17
CA THR A 16 9.54 12.14 -18.21
C THR A 16 8.89 11.48 -16.99
N SER A 17 9.23 10.22 -16.75
CA SER A 17 8.68 9.43 -15.64
C SER A 17 9.81 8.79 -14.86
N ILE A 18 9.84 9.05 -13.56
CA ILE A 18 10.82 8.49 -12.62
C ILE A 18 10.08 7.58 -11.66
N GLU A 19 10.46 6.30 -11.62
CA GLU A 19 9.90 5.37 -10.63
C GLU A 19 10.74 5.38 -9.34
N ILE A 20 10.08 5.44 -8.18
CA ILE A 20 10.74 5.28 -6.88
C ILE A 20 10.43 3.90 -6.33
N CYS A 21 11.45 3.09 -6.06
CA CYS A 21 11.28 1.72 -5.53
C CYS A 21 12.38 1.32 -4.55
N GLN A 22 12.24 0.16 -3.91
CA GLN A 22 13.33 -0.39 -3.09
C GLN A 22 14.42 -1.02 -3.97
N PRO A 23 15.69 -0.92 -3.58
CA PRO A 23 16.79 -1.53 -4.34
C PRO A 23 16.62 -3.05 -4.39
N ASP A 24 17.15 -3.65 -5.45
CA ASP A 24 17.19 -5.10 -5.71
C ASP A 24 15.83 -5.83 -5.74
N THR A 25 14.71 -5.11 -5.72
CA THR A 25 13.38 -5.68 -5.89
C THR A 25 13.11 -6.10 -7.34
N PRO A 26 12.14 -7.02 -7.59
CA PRO A 26 11.76 -7.38 -8.96
C PRO A 26 11.37 -6.18 -9.82
N ILE A 27 10.75 -5.16 -9.22
CA ILE A 27 10.39 -3.91 -9.90
C ILE A 27 11.65 -3.15 -10.33
N HIS A 28 12.61 -2.98 -9.41
CA HIS A 28 13.87 -2.31 -9.71
C HIS A 28 14.66 -3.01 -10.83
N LYS A 29 14.74 -4.35 -10.79
CA LYS A 29 15.38 -5.15 -11.83
C LYS A 29 14.69 -4.98 -13.19
N ALA A 30 13.36 -5.08 -13.22
CA ALA A 30 12.59 -4.92 -14.45
C ALA A 30 12.73 -3.52 -15.08
N LEU A 31 12.84 -2.46 -14.27
CA LEU A 31 13.08 -1.10 -14.77
C LEU A 31 14.48 -0.98 -15.38
N ARG A 32 15.48 -1.50 -14.69
CA ARG A 32 16.87 -1.49 -15.16
C ARG A 32 17.05 -2.27 -16.46
N GLU A 33 16.45 -3.45 -16.55
CA GLU A 33 16.46 -4.28 -17.77
C GLU A 33 15.82 -3.57 -18.96
N GLN A 34 14.85 -2.69 -18.72
CA GLN A 34 14.15 -1.91 -19.75
C GLN A 34 14.78 -0.54 -20.01
N GLY A 35 15.88 -0.18 -19.33
CA GLY A 35 16.52 1.13 -19.45
C GLY A 35 15.63 2.29 -18.96
N LEU A 36 14.66 2.02 -18.07
CA LEU A 36 13.77 3.04 -17.52
C LEU A 36 14.39 3.70 -16.29
N GLU A 37 14.16 5.02 -16.12
CA GLU A 37 14.69 5.76 -14.97
C GLU A 37 14.03 5.29 -13.66
N ALA A 38 14.88 4.85 -12.73
CA ALA A 38 14.46 4.40 -11.41
C ALA A 38 15.37 5.03 -10.33
N ARG A 39 14.76 5.54 -9.27
CA ARG A 39 15.46 5.97 -8.05
C ARG A 39 15.15 5.00 -6.92
N THR A 40 16.18 4.60 -6.18
CA THR A 40 16.00 3.62 -5.11
C THR A 40 16.05 4.26 -3.73
N VAL A 41 15.11 3.90 -2.87
CA VAL A 41 15.12 4.26 -1.44
C VAL A 41 14.94 3.02 -0.58
N ARG A 42 15.63 2.98 0.57
CA ARG A 42 15.43 1.94 1.58
C ARG A 42 14.57 2.50 2.71
N ALA A 43 13.27 2.29 2.62
CA ALA A 43 12.36 2.49 3.74
C ALA A 43 12.26 1.18 4.54
N ARG A 44 12.76 1.17 5.78
CA ARG A 44 12.61 0.04 6.71
C ARG A 44 11.21 0.00 7.32
N ASP A 45 10.69 1.19 7.65
CA ASP A 45 9.43 1.38 8.36
C ASP A 45 8.47 2.27 7.58
N TYR A 46 7.20 2.32 8.02
CA TYR A 46 6.18 3.21 7.48
C TYR A 46 6.59 4.68 7.56
N ILE A 47 7.31 5.05 8.61
CA ILE A 47 7.79 6.40 8.87
C ILE A 47 9.31 6.37 8.75
N SER A 48 9.83 7.02 7.71
CA SER A 48 11.27 7.15 7.50
C SER A 48 11.59 8.59 7.11
N PRO A 49 11.86 9.49 8.09
CA PRO A 49 12.05 10.91 7.82
C PRO A 49 13.19 11.18 6.83
N ALA A 50 14.29 10.42 6.93
CA ALA A 50 15.39 10.49 5.97
C ALA A 50 14.95 10.14 4.54
N THR A 51 14.16 9.07 4.38
CA THR A 51 13.60 8.69 3.07
C THR A 51 12.64 9.76 2.55
N THR A 52 11.76 10.27 3.40
CA THR A 52 10.84 11.36 3.08
C THR A 52 11.59 12.61 2.60
N TRP A 53 12.69 12.97 3.26
CA TRP A 53 13.52 14.11 2.87
C TRP A 53 14.20 13.90 1.52
N THR A 54 14.74 12.71 1.28
CA THR A 54 15.31 12.34 -0.02
C THR A 54 14.27 12.44 -1.14
N ILE A 55 13.07 11.88 -0.93
CA ILE A 55 11.96 11.99 -1.87
C ILE A 55 11.61 13.46 -2.13
N ARG A 56 11.56 14.29 -1.09
CA ARG A 56 11.28 15.72 -1.21
C ARG A 56 12.29 16.44 -2.10
N ASN A 57 13.58 16.19 -1.91
CA ASN A 57 14.63 16.83 -2.73
C ASN A 57 14.50 16.43 -4.20
N TRP A 58 14.26 15.14 -4.46
CA TRP A 58 14.04 14.66 -5.83
C TRP A 58 12.83 15.29 -6.50
N LEU A 59 11.72 15.48 -5.77
CA LEU A 59 10.53 16.16 -6.29
C LEU A 59 10.83 17.61 -6.71
N LYS A 60 11.66 18.32 -5.94
CA LYS A 60 12.08 19.70 -6.26
C LYS A 60 13.03 19.76 -7.46
N GLU A 61 14.00 18.87 -7.52
CA GLU A 61 15.01 18.82 -8.60
C GLU A 61 14.41 18.44 -9.95
N SER A 62 13.44 17.53 -9.96
CA SER A 62 12.87 16.97 -11.20
C SER A 62 11.77 17.81 -11.84
N GLY A 63 11.27 18.86 -11.17
CA GLY A 63 10.10 19.59 -11.65
C GLY A 63 8.83 18.73 -11.73
N THR A 64 8.70 17.74 -10.83
CA THR A 64 7.59 16.78 -10.84
C THR A 64 6.24 17.48 -10.69
N ARG A 65 5.29 17.21 -11.61
CA ARG A 65 3.92 17.77 -11.55
C ARG A 65 2.88 16.81 -10.98
N ALA A 66 3.15 15.51 -11.04
CA ALA A 66 2.24 14.47 -10.59
C ALA A 66 2.99 13.28 -9.98
N VAL A 67 2.44 12.72 -8.90
CA VAL A 67 2.97 11.55 -8.20
C VAL A 67 1.87 10.48 -8.16
N PHE A 68 2.22 9.26 -8.56
CA PHE A 68 1.31 8.12 -8.58
C PHE A 68 1.73 7.09 -7.53
N LEU A 69 0.87 6.86 -6.53
CA LEU A 69 1.07 5.86 -5.49
C LEU A 69 0.45 4.53 -5.91
N HIS A 70 1.29 3.54 -6.15
CA HIS A 70 0.86 2.18 -6.44
C HIS A 70 0.54 1.35 -5.18
N SER A 71 1.07 1.77 -4.03
CA SER A 71 0.77 1.22 -2.71
C SER A 71 0.32 2.33 -1.77
N MET A 72 -0.82 2.13 -1.11
CA MET A 72 -1.34 3.08 -0.12
C MET A 72 -0.52 3.11 1.17
N ARG A 73 0.46 2.21 1.34
CA ARG A 73 1.41 2.29 2.45
C ARG A 73 2.39 3.44 2.27
N ASP A 74 2.70 3.80 1.03
CA ASP A 74 3.72 4.81 0.73
C ASP A 74 3.20 6.25 0.92
N ILE A 75 1.89 6.41 1.16
CA ILE A 75 1.27 7.70 1.47
C ILE A 75 1.94 8.37 2.68
N TRP A 76 2.44 7.56 3.62
CA TRP A 76 3.17 8.01 4.81
C TRP A 76 4.50 8.70 4.51
N LEU A 77 5.18 8.30 3.43
CA LEU A 77 6.44 8.90 3.00
C LEU A 77 6.16 10.10 2.09
N VAL A 78 5.21 9.94 1.18
CA VAL A 78 4.96 10.93 0.11
C VAL A 78 4.17 12.14 0.60
N THR A 79 3.19 11.97 1.50
CA THR A 79 2.40 13.10 2.02
C THR A 79 3.27 14.14 2.73
N PRO A 80 4.12 13.78 3.70
CA PRO A 80 5.04 14.75 4.29
C PRO A 80 6.10 15.24 3.30
N ALA A 81 6.54 14.43 2.34
CA ALA A 81 7.47 14.89 1.31
C ALA A 81 6.87 16.03 0.48
N LEU A 82 5.56 16.02 0.24
CA LEU A 82 4.79 17.02 -0.50
C LEU A 82 4.37 18.25 0.31
N TRP A 83 4.79 18.37 1.58
CA TRP A 83 4.41 19.50 2.42
C TRP A 83 4.87 20.83 1.82
N GLY A 84 3.95 21.78 1.65
CA GLY A 84 4.23 23.08 1.02
C GLY A 84 4.45 23.04 -0.49
N MET A 85 4.07 21.96 -1.17
CA MET A 85 4.12 21.83 -2.65
C MET A 85 2.72 21.48 -3.20
N PRO A 86 1.74 22.41 -3.13
CA PRO A 86 0.34 22.17 -3.55
C PRO A 86 0.15 22.01 -5.07
N GLU A 87 1.12 22.47 -5.86
CA GLU A 87 1.15 22.35 -7.31
C GLU A 87 1.28 20.89 -7.78
N ILE A 88 2.00 20.07 -7.01
CA ILE A 88 2.22 18.66 -7.33
C ILE A 88 0.95 17.84 -7.03
N LYS A 89 0.40 17.17 -8.03
CA LYS A 89 -0.81 16.36 -7.86
C LYS A 89 -0.47 14.96 -7.34
N LEU A 90 -1.18 14.49 -6.33
CA LEU A 90 -1.01 13.16 -5.75
C LEU A 90 -2.19 12.26 -6.12
N PHE A 91 -1.88 11.15 -6.79
CA PHE A 91 -2.83 10.13 -7.23
C PHE A 91 -2.57 8.82 -6.50
N GLY A 92 -3.63 8.14 -6.05
CA GLY A 92 -3.50 6.83 -5.40
C GLY A 92 -4.21 5.72 -6.16
N PHE A 93 -3.62 4.53 -6.24
CA PHE A 93 -4.23 3.36 -6.86
C PHE A 93 -4.89 2.40 -5.87
N ALA A 94 -6.08 1.95 -6.26
CA ALA A 94 -6.94 1.07 -5.49
C ALA A 94 -6.77 -0.41 -5.77
N ARG A 95 -5.62 -0.99 -5.41
CA ARG A 95 -5.37 -2.39 -5.79
C ARG A 95 -6.04 -3.44 -4.89
N MET A 96 -6.18 -3.17 -3.60
CA MET A 96 -6.70 -4.15 -2.64
C MET A 96 -8.13 -3.83 -2.20
N PHE A 97 -8.98 -4.85 -2.08
CA PHE A 97 -10.28 -4.69 -1.43
C PHE A 97 -10.06 -4.63 0.09
N PHE A 98 -10.44 -3.50 0.69
CA PHE A 98 -10.58 -3.42 2.14
C PHE A 98 -11.96 -3.95 2.51
N LYS A 99 -11.99 -5.13 3.12
CA LYS A 99 -13.18 -5.60 3.84
C LYS A 99 -12.93 -5.29 5.31
N ASP A 100 -13.86 -4.58 5.95
CA ASP A 100 -13.88 -4.32 7.40
C ASP A 100 -12.70 -3.51 7.97
N VAL A 101 -11.94 -2.78 7.14
CA VAL A 101 -10.89 -1.87 7.61
C VAL A 101 -11.42 -0.44 7.61
N ASN A 102 -11.56 0.14 8.81
CA ASN A 102 -11.88 1.56 8.96
C ASN A 102 -10.57 2.34 9.22
N LYS A 103 -10.20 3.21 8.28
CA LYS A 103 -9.02 4.09 8.39
C LYS A 103 -9.41 5.56 8.58
N ARG A 104 -10.51 5.83 9.28
CA ARG A 104 -11.03 7.20 9.46
C ARG A 104 -10.51 7.89 10.72
N ASP A 105 -9.38 7.44 11.27
CA ASP A 105 -8.69 8.20 12.31
C ASP A 105 -8.15 9.53 11.75
N LEU A 106 -7.87 10.48 12.66
CA LEU A 106 -7.42 11.84 12.30
C LEU A 106 -6.15 11.85 11.45
N MET A 107 -5.24 10.91 11.74
CA MET A 107 -3.96 10.82 11.07
C MET A 107 -4.11 10.32 9.62
N HIS A 108 -4.91 9.29 9.39
CA HIS A 108 -5.28 8.89 8.02
C HIS A 108 -6.09 9.98 7.32
N THR A 109 -6.99 10.67 8.03
CA THR A 109 -7.72 11.79 7.44
C THR A 109 -6.77 12.88 6.94
N TRP A 110 -5.77 13.25 7.73
CA TRP A 110 -4.74 14.19 7.33
C TRP A 110 -3.94 13.69 6.11
N MET A 111 -3.43 12.45 6.13
CA MET A 111 -2.67 11.91 4.99
C MET A 111 -3.48 11.84 3.70
N TYR A 112 -4.71 11.33 3.79
CA TYR A 112 -5.58 11.16 2.62
C TYR A 112 -6.18 12.48 2.13
N SER A 113 -6.21 13.53 2.96
CA SER A 113 -6.60 14.87 2.52
C SER A 113 -5.73 15.39 1.38
N ARG A 114 -4.44 14.99 1.36
CA ARG A 114 -3.45 15.38 0.34
C ARG A 114 -3.70 14.75 -1.04
N LEU A 115 -4.46 13.66 -1.11
CA LEU A 115 -4.79 13.01 -2.38
C LEU A 115 -5.68 13.92 -3.22
N ASN A 116 -5.31 14.08 -4.49
CA ASN A 116 -6.12 14.79 -5.46
C ASN A 116 -7.20 13.88 -6.03
N LYS A 117 -6.83 12.66 -6.44
CA LYS A 117 -7.76 11.63 -6.90
C LYS A 117 -7.33 10.23 -6.43
N MET A 118 -8.32 9.39 -6.22
CA MET A 118 -8.16 7.97 -5.95
C MET A 118 -8.67 7.17 -7.14
N ILE A 119 -7.82 6.34 -7.72
CA ILE A 119 -8.08 5.55 -8.92
C ILE A 119 -8.58 4.18 -8.50
N ALA A 120 -9.89 3.96 -8.61
CA ALA A 120 -10.56 2.68 -8.47
C ALA A 120 -10.45 1.86 -9.76
N LEU A 121 -10.30 0.54 -9.65
CA LEU A 121 -10.26 -0.38 -10.79
C LEU A 121 -11.65 -0.79 -11.28
N SER A 122 -12.68 -0.66 -10.42
CA SER A 122 -14.05 -0.99 -10.75
C SER A 122 -15.05 -0.07 -10.06
N HIS A 123 -16.27 -0.01 -10.59
CA HIS A 123 -17.39 0.70 -9.95
C HIS A 123 -17.72 0.11 -8.56
N ILE A 124 -17.53 -1.19 -8.38
CA ILE A 124 -17.72 -1.87 -7.09
C ILE A 124 -16.74 -1.29 -6.05
N GLN A 125 -15.47 -1.14 -6.40
CA GLN A 125 -14.49 -0.51 -5.51
C GLN A 125 -14.86 0.94 -5.19
N LYS A 126 -15.27 1.72 -6.20
CA LYS A 126 -15.73 3.10 -6.01
C LYS A 126 -16.91 3.21 -5.04
N ALA A 127 -17.82 2.24 -5.02
CA ALA A 127 -18.97 2.23 -4.10
C ALA A 127 -18.62 1.81 -2.66
N ILE A 128 -17.61 0.95 -2.49
CA ILE A 128 -17.20 0.44 -1.17
C ILE A 128 -16.25 1.42 -0.47
N TRP A 129 -15.28 1.96 -1.20
CA TRP A 129 -14.14 2.67 -0.63
C TRP A 129 -14.45 3.95 0.16
N PRO A 130 -15.40 4.81 -0.26
CA PRO A 130 -15.81 5.97 0.53
C PRO A 130 -16.29 5.60 1.94
N LYS A 131 -16.78 4.37 2.14
CA LYS A 131 -17.23 3.87 3.45
C LYS A 131 -16.06 3.52 4.39
N CYS A 132 -14.91 3.14 3.83
CA CYS A 132 -13.74 2.64 4.58
C CYS A 132 -12.63 3.69 4.76
N LEU A 133 -12.51 4.63 3.81
CA LEU A 133 -11.42 5.61 3.75
C LEU A 133 -11.96 7.03 4.01
N PRO A 134 -11.14 7.92 4.61
CA PRO A 134 -11.50 9.33 4.82
C PRO A 134 -11.24 10.14 3.55
N VAL A 135 -11.80 9.69 2.42
CA VAL A 135 -11.70 10.35 1.11
C VAL A 135 -13.12 10.64 0.62
N PRO A 136 -13.43 11.87 0.19
CA PRO A 136 -14.74 12.21 -0.33
C PRO A 136 -14.99 11.51 -1.68
N GLU A 137 -16.26 11.17 -1.94
CA GLU A 137 -16.67 10.38 -3.11
C GLU A 137 -16.26 11.01 -4.45
N ASN A 138 -16.28 12.35 -4.54
CA ASN A 138 -15.89 13.11 -5.72
C ASN A 138 -14.39 12.99 -6.10
N LYS A 139 -13.55 12.47 -5.21
CA LYS A 139 -12.14 12.18 -5.49
C LYS A 139 -11.93 10.80 -6.12
N PHE A 140 -12.93 9.91 -6.12
CA PHE A 140 -12.80 8.59 -6.73
C PHE A 140 -13.14 8.59 -8.22
N ILE A 141 -12.20 8.11 -9.03
CA ILE A 141 -12.36 7.89 -10.47
C ILE A 141 -12.15 6.42 -10.78
N VAL A 142 -12.88 5.88 -11.76
CA VAL A 142 -12.73 4.48 -12.17
C VAL A 142 -11.86 4.42 -13.41
N ILE A 143 -10.73 3.73 -13.32
CA ILE A 143 -9.84 3.42 -14.44
C ILE A 143 -9.60 1.90 -14.41
N PRO A 144 -10.25 1.12 -15.30
CA PRO A 144 -10.06 -0.31 -15.39
C PRO A 144 -8.61 -0.70 -15.71
N ASN A 145 -8.22 -1.91 -15.31
CA ASN A 145 -6.92 -2.44 -15.70
C ASN A 145 -6.90 -2.74 -17.20
N GLY A 146 -5.97 -2.11 -17.93
CA GLY A 146 -5.68 -2.48 -19.32
C GLY A 146 -5.03 -3.85 -19.44
N VAL A 147 -5.45 -4.62 -20.42
CA VAL A 147 -4.83 -5.89 -20.85
C VAL A 147 -3.96 -5.65 -22.09
N ASP A 148 -3.01 -6.53 -22.31
CA ASP A 148 -2.19 -6.52 -23.52
C ASP A 148 -2.92 -7.29 -24.63
N THR A 149 -3.38 -6.58 -25.66
CA THR A 149 -4.17 -7.16 -26.74
C THR A 149 -3.36 -8.07 -27.66
N GLU A 150 -2.04 -7.88 -27.75
CA GLU A 150 -1.17 -8.75 -28.54
C GLU A 150 -0.99 -10.10 -27.84
N ARG A 151 -0.89 -10.08 -26.51
CA ARG A 151 -0.78 -11.29 -25.69
C ARG A 151 -2.10 -12.06 -25.59
N PHE A 152 -3.23 -11.36 -25.49
CA PHE A 152 -4.54 -11.97 -25.24
C PHE A 152 -5.46 -11.91 -26.47
N GLN A 153 -4.98 -12.46 -27.59
CA GLN A 153 -5.82 -12.64 -28.77
C GLN A 153 -6.73 -13.85 -28.60
N PRO A 154 -8.06 -13.71 -28.79
CA PRO A 154 -8.96 -14.85 -28.78
C PRO A 154 -8.59 -15.77 -29.94
N ARG A 155 -8.14 -17.00 -29.65
CA ARG A 155 -7.93 -18.02 -30.68
C ARG A 155 -9.27 -18.72 -30.96
N PRO A 156 -9.82 -18.64 -32.18
CA PRO A 156 -10.98 -19.44 -32.55
C PRO A 156 -10.63 -20.93 -32.46
N GLY A 157 -11.41 -21.72 -31.71
CA GLY A 157 -11.24 -23.18 -31.62
C GLY A 157 -10.16 -23.68 -30.65
N ALA A 158 -9.68 -22.87 -29.71
CA ALA A 158 -8.82 -23.35 -28.62
C ALA A 158 -9.63 -24.25 -27.65
N THR A 159 -9.77 -25.52 -28.00
CA THR A 159 -10.18 -26.56 -27.06
C THR A 159 -9.16 -26.58 -25.93
N ILE A 160 -9.60 -26.40 -24.69
CA ILE A 160 -8.74 -26.54 -23.51
C ILE A 160 -8.20 -27.97 -23.55
N SER A 161 -6.95 -28.16 -23.97
CA SER A 161 -6.34 -29.48 -24.01
C SER A 161 -6.24 -29.99 -22.57
N GLU A 162 -6.95 -31.07 -22.25
CA GLU A 162 -6.94 -31.71 -20.92
C GLU A 162 -5.53 -32.14 -20.46
N SER A 163 -4.53 -32.12 -21.35
CA SER A 163 -3.15 -32.50 -21.09
C SER A 163 -2.41 -31.65 -20.03
N ASN A 164 -2.97 -30.53 -19.58
CA ASN A 164 -2.44 -29.71 -18.49
C ASN A 164 -3.37 -29.60 -17.27
N GLY A 165 -4.36 -30.49 -17.15
CA GLY A 165 -5.08 -30.67 -15.88
C GLY A 165 -4.10 -31.07 -14.77
N PRO A 166 -4.30 -30.65 -13.51
CA PRO A 166 -3.47 -31.14 -12.42
C PRO A 166 -3.53 -32.66 -12.42
N SER A 167 -2.37 -33.30 -12.59
CA SER A 167 -2.22 -34.76 -12.56
C SER A 167 -3.08 -35.31 -11.43
N GLN A 168 -4.16 -35.99 -11.80
CA GLN A 168 -4.96 -36.78 -10.89
C GLN A 168 -3.99 -37.82 -10.34
N ARG A 169 -3.40 -37.54 -9.17
CA ARG A 169 -2.66 -38.53 -8.40
C ARG A 169 -3.66 -39.65 -8.17
N LYS A 170 -3.53 -40.75 -8.93
CA LYS A 170 -4.20 -42.02 -8.66
C LYS A 170 -3.97 -42.29 -7.18
N ILE A 171 -4.99 -42.08 -6.37
CA ILE A 171 -5.08 -42.70 -5.06
C ILE A 171 -5.28 -44.17 -5.41
N SER A 172 -4.17 -44.91 -5.53
CA SER A 172 -4.20 -46.35 -5.62
C SER A 172 -4.74 -46.85 -4.29
N SER A 173 -6.05 -47.09 -4.24
CA SER A 173 -6.66 -47.97 -3.25
C SER A 173 -6.18 -49.40 -3.55
N SER A 174 -4.98 -49.74 -3.07
CA SER A 174 -4.65 -51.15 -2.87
C SER A 174 -5.53 -51.65 -1.73
N ALA A 175 -6.69 -52.19 -2.09
CA ALA A 175 -7.47 -53.05 -1.22
C ALA A 175 -6.64 -54.31 -0.97
N SER A 176 -5.84 -54.31 0.11
CA SER A 176 -5.34 -55.54 0.70
C SER A 176 -6.47 -56.12 1.53
N SER A 177 -7.14 -57.11 0.94
CA SER A 177 -7.99 -58.05 1.64
C SER A 177 -7.12 -58.90 2.57
N ASP A 178 -7.04 -58.52 3.84
CA ASP A 178 -6.68 -59.44 4.91
C ASP A 178 -7.59 -59.19 6.11
N ALA A 179 -8.59 -60.04 6.22
CA ALA A 179 -9.44 -60.16 7.38
C ALA A 179 -8.79 -61.14 8.36
N SER A 180 -8.34 -60.65 9.53
CA SER A 180 -8.39 -61.45 10.75
C SER A 180 -8.22 -60.58 12.01
N THR A 181 -9.31 -60.54 12.78
CA THR A 181 -9.34 -60.68 14.25
C THR A 181 -8.42 -59.79 15.10
N ALA A 182 -8.97 -58.70 15.68
CA ALA A 182 -8.76 -58.36 17.11
C ALA A 182 -9.56 -57.13 17.58
N ARG A 183 -10.57 -57.41 18.42
CA ARG A 183 -10.99 -56.69 19.64
C ARG A 183 -11.07 -55.14 19.62
N ARG A 184 -12.31 -54.64 19.71
CA ARG A 184 -12.67 -53.30 20.19
C ARG A 184 -12.05 -53.03 21.56
N ALA A 185 -11.19 -52.01 21.64
CA ALA A 185 -10.86 -51.31 22.87
C ALA A 185 -11.62 -49.96 22.94
N PRO A 186 -12.00 -49.49 24.14
CA PRO A 186 -12.87 -48.32 24.30
C PRO A 186 -12.17 -47.02 23.93
N ARG A 187 -12.97 -46.07 23.39
CA ARG A 187 -12.59 -44.69 23.08
C ARG A 187 -11.99 -44.01 24.32
N SER A 188 -10.66 -43.90 24.37
CA SER A 188 -9.98 -43.01 25.29
C SER A 188 -9.95 -41.59 24.71
N SER A 189 -10.11 -40.64 25.60
CA SER A 189 -10.37 -39.22 25.37
C SER A 189 -9.30 -38.54 24.52
N TRP A 190 -9.75 -37.94 23.42
CA TRP A 190 -8.95 -37.04 22.60
C TRP A 190 -8.69 -35.74 23.39
N LYS A 191 -7.52 -35.63 24.04
CA LYS A 191 -7.01 -34.35 24.56
C LYS A 191 -6.21 -33.65 23.47
N PRO A 192 -6.48 -32.37 23.16
CA PRO A 192 -5.68 -31.62 22.20
C PRO A 192 -4.29 -31.39 22.80
N ARG A 193 -3.28 -31.93 22.12
CA ARG A 193 -1.87 -31.70 22.41
C ARG A 193 -1.55 -30.23 22.08
N ARG A 194 -1.47 -29.37 23.10
CA ARG A 194 -0.89 -28.02 22.98
C ARG A 194 0.54 -28.18 22.47
N LYS A 195 0.76 -27.94 21.17
CA LYS A 195 2.09 -27.63 20.66
C LYS A 195 2.38 -26.19 21.04
N SER A 196 3.37 -26.02 21.90
CA SER A 196 4.03 -24.75 22.14
C SER A 196 4.66 -24.26 20.84
N LEU A 197 3.98 -23.34 20.17
CA LEU A 197 4.62 -22.44 19.21
C LEU A 197 5.20 -21.29 20.01
N ALA A 198 6.50 -21.40 20.31
CA ALA A 198 7.33 -20.24 20.48
C ALA A 198 7.33 -19.50 19.13
N SER A 199 6.43 -18.53 18.99
CA SER A 199 6.49 -17.50 17.96
C SER A 199 6.78 -16.17 18.64
N SER A 200 7.91 -15.62 18.20
CA SER A 200 8.54 -14.33 18.45
C SER A 200 7.67 -13.22 19.08
N PRO A 201 8.29 -12.36 19.91
CA PRO A 201 7.57 -11.27 20.57
C PRO A 201 6.96 -10.34 19.52
N VAL A 202 5.63 -10.24 19.57
CA VAL A 202 4.90 -9.05 19.18
C VAL A 202 5.51 -7.91 20.00
N LEU A 203 6.32 -7.07 19.35
CA LEU A 203 6.75 -5.80 19.93
C LEU A 203 5.50 -4.93 20.05
N ALA A 204 4.90 -5.07 21.22
CA ALA A 204 3.94 -4.15 21.77
C ALA A 204 4.52 -2.73 21.71
N SER A 205 3.67 -1.83 21.23
CA SER A 205 3.71 -0.40 21.46
C SER A 205 4.38 -0.02 22.78
N SER A 206 5.61 0.48 22.73
CA SER A 206 6.18 1.26 23.82
C SER A 206 5.71 2.70 23.67
N TRP A 207 4.80 3.09 24.55
CA TRP A 207 4.43 4.48 24.78
C TRP A 207 5.58 5.15 25.52
N TRP A 208 6.09 6.26 24.99
CA TRP A 208 6.88 7.22 25.76
C TRP A 208 6.08 8.50 25.85
N ALA A 209 5.70 8.84 27.09
CA ALA A 209 5.22 10.17 27.46
C ALA A 209 6.42 11.12 27.51
N ALA A 210 6.32 12.26 26.85
CA ALA A 210 7.16 13.41 27.12
C ALA A 210 6.27 14.48 27.78
N THR A 211 6.61 14.81 29.02
CA THR A 211 5.98 15.86 29.83
C THR A 211 6.31 17.25 29.28
N PRO A 212 5.49 18.28 29.59
CA PRO A 212 5.78 19.65 29.19
C PRO A 212 6.95 20.19 30.01
N SER A 213 7.96 20.73 29.33
CA SER A 213 8.97 21.58 29.96
C SER A 213 8.36 22.96 30.22
N GLU A 214 8.30 23.34 31.49
CA GLU A 214 7.96 24.68 31.96
C GLU A 214 8.86 25.74 31.29
N LYS A 215 8.25 26.78 30.73
CA LYS A 215 8.88 28.10 30.67
C LYS A 215 8.03 29.08 31.44
N LYS A 216 8.52 29.44 32.63
CA LYS A 216 8.13 30.63 33.39
C LYS A 216 8.43 31.86 32.53
N ALA A 217 7.42 32.69 32.28
CA ALA A 217 7.61 34.08 31.86
C ALA A 217 6.89 34.97 32.88
N SER A 218 7.72 35.67 33.64
CA SER A 218 7.40 36.62 34.69
C SER A 218 6.65 37.84 34.14
N THR A 219 5.58 38.20 34.83
CA THR A 219 4.85 39.47 34.78
C THR A 219 5.73 40.69 35.05
N ALA A 220 5.47 41.77 34.31
CA ALA A 220 5.59 43.14 34.83
C ALA A 220 4.48 44.01 34.22
N LYS A 221 3.57 44.44 35.10
CA LYS A 221 2.60 45.52 34.86
C LYS A 221 3.34 46.86 34.89
N SER A 222 2.94 47.81 34.04
CA SER A 222 2.68 49.16 34.53
C SER A 222 1.69 49.86 33.61
N ALA A 223 0.66 50.43 34.24
CA ALA A 223 -0.38 51.22 33.63
C ALA A 223 0.00 52.70 33.75
N THR A 224 -0.34 53.52 32.75
CA THR A 224 -0.72 54.91 32.99
C THR A 224 -1.64 55.40 31.86
N ALA A 225 -2.73 56.02 32.27
CA ALA A 225 -3.79 56.59 31.46
C ALA A 225 -3.44 58.00 30.93
N CYS A 226 -4.21 58.46 29.94
CA CYS A 226 -4.88 59.77 29.84
C CYS A 226 -4.89 60.38 28.42
N THR A 227 -6.07 60.27 27.77
CA THR A 227 -6.91 61.37 27.21
C THR A 227 -6.38 62.31 26.09
N PRO A 228 -7.23 63.12 25.40
CA PRO A 228 -7.36 63.05 23.94
C PRO A 228 -7.15 64.38 23.19
N SER A 229 -7.43 64.33 21.88
CA SER A 229 -7.83 65.40 20.94
C SER A 229 -6.76 66.37 20.42
N ALA A 230 -6.63 66.39 19.09
CA ALA A 230 -7.07 67.50 18.25
C ALA A 230 -7.46 66.95 16.87
#